data_AF-A0A519KIC6-F1
#
_entry.id   AF-A0A519KIC6-F1
#
_cell.length_a   1.000
_cell.length_b   1.000
_cell.length_c   1.000
_cell.angle_alpha   90.00
_cell.angle_beta   90.00
_cell.angle_gamma   90.00
#
_symmetry.space_group_name_H-M   'P 1'
#
loop_
_entity.id
_entity.type
_entity.pdbx_description
1 polymer ?
#
loop_
_entity_poly.entity_id
_entity_poly.type
_entity_poly.pdbx_seq_one_letter_code
_entity_poly.pdbx_strand_id
1 'polypeptide(L)'
;MTIDFENINSIPQLVKDFLNRKLDGFQDKVFDLENFKKQIAEKQNSFSQDKREALYNTVFSQNQQEQLSPKQLEHLFLLKESNTFTITTGHQLNLFTGPVFFIYKILQTIKTAEFLKSNFPNHNFVPIFWMATEDHDFEEIDHFKTREHYYEIKGNAGGDVGNIEIGDPYFIQEFEKEFKDNLYGTELILWIKKAYKTGNSHTQAIRYLVNQLFSGYGLLTIDGNEKQLKSQVKEIFRKELLSDQLYRTTESQREFLEKEYHKVQVNPREINLFYLSETRNRIEKINGEYQILDTDLKFSEEEILIELENHPEKFSPNAVLRPAYQESVLPNLAYIGGNAEIMYWI
;
A
#
# COMPACT_ATOMS: atom_id res chain seq x y z
N MET A 1 -13.69 -1.55 31.36
CA MET A 1 -12.34 -2.03 31.69
C MET A 1 -11.42 -1.57 30.58
N THR A 2 -10.52 -0.64 30.84
CA THR A 2 -9.49 -0.22 29.87
C THR A 2 -8.27 -1.10 30.08
N ILE A 3 -7.93 -1.89 29.08
CA ILE A 3 -6.67 -2.66 29.06
C ILE A 3 -5.62 -1.73 28.45
N ASP A 4 -4.52 -1.51 29.16
CA ASP A 4 -3.38 -0.78 28.60
C ASP A 4 -2.86 -1.52 27.36
N PHE A 5 -2.50 -0.78 26.31
CA PHE A 5 -1.94 -1.34 25.08
C PHE A 5 -0.74 -2.26 25.38
N GLU A 6 0.09 -1.92 26.36
CA GLU A 6 1.24 -2.74 26.77
C GLU A 6 0.84 -4.10 27.33
N ASN A 7 -0.36 -4.20 27.91
CA ASN A 7 -0.89 -5.41 28.53
C ASN A 7 -1.68 -6.28 27.54
N ILE A 8 -1.79 -5.87 26.27
CA ILE A 8 -2.41 -6.70 25.23
C ILE A 8 -1.41 -7.77 24.78
N ASN A 9 -1.71 -9.03 25.10
CA ASN A 9 -0.83 -10.16 24.82
C ASN A 9 -0.60 -10.44 23.32
N SER A 10 -1.56 -10.08 22.46
CA SER A 10 -1.45 -10.29 21.01
C SER A 10 -0.56 -9.26 20.30
N ILE A 11 -0.15 -8.18 20.99
CA ILE A 11 0.77 -7.20 20.42
C ILE A 11 2.21 -7.70 20.59
N PRO A 12 3.01 -7.79 19.51
CA PRO A 12 4.41 -8.21 19.59
C PRO A 12 5.25 -7.27 20.48
N GLN A 13 6.24 -7.83 21.20
CA GLN A 13 7.11 -7.06 22.07
C GLN A 13 7.88 -5.96 21.33
N LEU A 14 8.34 -6.25 20.10
CA LEU A 14 9.00 -5.25 19.23
C LEU A 14 8.14 -4.00 19.02
N VAL A 15 6.83 -4.16 18.78
CA VAL A 15 5.91 -3.04 18.60
C VAL A 15 5.74 -2.25 19.90
N LYS A 16 5.67 -2.94 21.04
CA LYS A 16 5.61 -2.29 22.37
C LYS A 16 6.87 -1.49 22.67
N ASP A 17 8.04 -2.03 22.34
CA ASP A 17 9.33 -1.38 22.57
C ASP A 17 9.53 -0.18 21.64
N PHE A 18 9.11 -0.30 20.37
CA PHE A 18 9.07 0.83 19.42
C PHE A 18 8.24 1.99 19.98
N LEU A 19 6.98 1.74 20.33
CA LEU A 19 6.06 2.77 20.82
C LEU A 19 6.54 3.41 22.14
N ASN A 20 7.28 2.66 22.95
CA ASN A 20 7.89 3.13 24.18
C ASN A 20 9.28 3.75 24.01
N ARG A 21 9.73 3.98 22.77
CA ARG A 21 11.04 4.59 22.45
C ARG A 21 12.23 3.82 23.04
N LYS A 22 12.11 2.49 23.15
CA LYS A 22 13.18 1.60 23.64
C LYS A 22 14.08 1.08 22.52
N LEU A 23 13.72 1.33 21.26
CA LEU A 23 14.52 0.96 20.09
C LEU A 23 15.46 2.09 19.69
N ASP A 24 16.76 1.78 19.68
CA ASP A 24 17.79 2.71 19.25
C ASP A 24 17.65 3.10 17.78
N GLY A 25 17.73 4.40 17.50
CA GLY A 25 17.54 4.95 16.16
C GLY A 25 16.09 5.21 15.77
N PHE A 26 15.11 4.82 16.61
CA PHE A 26 13.68 4.99 16.35
C PHE A 26 12.97 5.90 17.35
N GLN A 27 13.67 6.47 18.34
CA GLN A 27 13.06 7.29 19.39
C GLN A 27 12.37 8.56 18.87
N ASP A 28 12.81 9.07 17.72
CA ASP A 28 12.23 10.21 17.00
C ASP A 28 11.25 9.79 15.88
N LYS A 29 10.95 8.48 15.74
CA LYS A 29 10.06 7.92 14.71
C LYS A 29 8.71 7.46 15.23
N VAL A 30 8.46 7.61 16.53
CA VAL A 30 7.14 7.36 17.14
C VAL A 30 6.20 8.55 16.94
N PHE A 31 4.89 8.29 17.08
CA PHE A 31 3.85 9.31 17.01
C PHE A 31 4.03 10.36 18.11
N ASP A 32 4.44 11.57 17.73
CA ASP A 32 4.70 12.69 18.63
C ASP A 32 4.70 14.00 17.83
N LEU A 33 4.16 15.09 18.40
CA LEU A 33 4.05 16.36 17.70
C LEU A 33 5.40 16.98 17.33
N GLU A 34 6.42 16.87 18.19
CA GLU A 34 7.76 17.38 17.87
C GLU A 34 8.44 16.51 16.80
N ASN A 35 8.21 15.19 16.81
CA ASN A 35 8.67 14.32 15.73
C ASN A 35 8.01 14.70 14.39
N PHE A 36 6.69 14.95 14.37
CA PHE A 36 6.00 15.41 13.16
C PHE A 36 6.51 16.77 12.67
N LYS A 37 6.79 17.70 13.58
CA LYS A 37 7.34 19.01 13.21
C LYS A 37 8.69 18.89 12.50
N LYS A 38 9.56 17.99 12.96
CA LYS A 38 10.84 17.68 12.28
C LYS A 38 10.59 17.03 10.92
N GLN A 39 9.71 16.02 10.89
CA GLN A 39 9.40 15.29 9.65
C GLN A 39 8.79 16.20 8.57
N ILE A 40 7.93 17.15 8.95
CA ILE A 40 7.39 18.18 8.06
C ILE A 40 8.53 18.97 7.41
N ALA A 41 9.48 19.47 8.21
CA ALA A 41 10.61 20.24 7.70
C ALA A 41 11.51 19.40 6.77
N GLU A 42 11.81 18.14 7.14
CA GLU A 42 12.60 17.23 6.31
C GLU A 42 11.92 16.90 4.99
N LYS A 43 10.62 16.56 5.02
CA LYS A 43 9.86 16.18 3.83
C LYS A 43 9.62 17.37 2.91
N GLN A 44 9.40 18.57 3.45
CA GLN A 44 9.23 19.80 2.66
C GLN A 44 10.48 20.11 1.82
N ASN A 45 11.67 19.86 2.36
CA ASN A 45 12.94 20.13 1.68
C ASN A 45 13.34 19.04 0.69
N SER A 46 12.82 17.81 0.85
CA SER A 46 13.22 16.65 0.04
C SER A 46 12.23 16.27 -1.06
N PHE A 47 10.98 16.74 -1.00
CA PHE A 47 9.95 16.40 -1.98
C PHE A 47 9.68 17.54 -2.97
N SER A 48 10.16 17.38 -4.21
CA SER A 48 10.15 18.43 -5.23
C SER A 48 8.76 18.68 -5.85
N GLN A 49 8.60 19.83 -6.50
CA GLN A 49 7.37 20.18 -7.21
C GLN A 49 7.02 19.20 -8.34
N ASP A 50 8.01 18.71 -9.08
CA ASP A 50 7.78 17.74 -10.16
C ASP A 50 7.19 16.43 -9.63
N LYS A 51 7.63 15.98 -8.45
CA LYS A 51 7.04 14.80 -7.79
C LYS A 51 5.60 15.04 -7.36
N ARG A 52 5.28 16.26 -6.90
CA ARG A 52 3.90 16.67 -6.53
C ARG A 52 2.97 16.69 -7.74
N GLU A 53 3.43 17.24 -8.86
CA GLU A 53 2.69 17.23 -10.13
C GLU A 53 2.47 15.79 -10.63
N ALA A 54 3.50 14.95 -10.59
CA ALA A 54 3.37 13.55 -10.98
C ALA A 54 2.37 12.79 -10.09
N LEU A 55 2.43 13.00 -8.76
CA LEU A 55 1.47 12.44 -7.82
C LEU A 55 0.04 12.91 -8.09
N TYR A 56 -0.16 14.23 -8.26
CA TYR A 56 -1.46 14.81 -8.60
C TYR A 56 -2.04 14.18 -9.87
N ASN A 57 -1.23 14.14 -10.95
CA ASN A 57 -1.66 13.62 -12.24
C ASN A 57 -2.02 12.13 -12.16
N THR A 58 -1.24 11.34 -11.41
CA THR A 58 -1.53 9.92 -11.19
C THR A 58 -2.84 9.72 -10.42
N VAL A 59 -3.03 10.43 -9.29
CA VAL A 59 -4.28 10.29 -8.51
C VAL A 59 -5.48 10.78 -9.33
N PHE A 60 -5.32 11.87 -10.08
CA PHE A 60 -6.37 12.37 -10.96
C PHE A 60 -6.73 11.35 -12.04
N SER A 61 -5.75 10.79 -12.77
CA SER A 61 -6.00 9.83 -13.86
C SER A 61 -6.72 8.56 -13.36
N GLN A 62 -6.28 8.02 -12.22
CA GLN A 62 -6.85 6.81 -11.62
C GLN A 62 -8.30 6.97 -11.17
N ASN A 63 -8.75 8.20 -10.91
CA ASN A 63 -10.09 8.48 -10.40
C ASN A 63 -11.02 9.13 -11.44
N GLN A 64 -10.62 9.27 -12.71
CA GLN A 64 -11.43 9.97 -13.74
C GLN A 64 -12.79 9.32 -14.00
N GLN A 65 -12.89 8.01 -13.85
CA GLN A 65 -14.15 7.28 -14.08
C GLN A 65 -15.11 7.36 -12.89
N GLU A 66 -14.65 7.89 -11.75
CA GLU A 66 -15.45 8.00 -10.54
C GLU A 66 -15.76 9.46 -10.23
N GLN A 67 -16.95 9.69 -9.68
CA GLN A 67 -17.32 11.03 -9.22
C GLN A 67 -16.67 11.27 -7.86
N LEU A 68 -15.55 12.00 -7.85
CA LEU A 68 -14.91 12.44 -6.62
C LEU A 68 -15.84 13.38 -5.83
N SER A 69 -15.85 13.23 -4.50
CA SER A 69 -16.55 14.16 -3.61
C SER A 69 -15.91 15.55 -3.64
N PRO A 70 -16.62 16.62 -3.23
CA PRO A 70 -16.02 17.95 -3.10
C PRO A 70 -14.75 17.96 -2.23
N LYS A 71 -14.72 17.18 -1.15
CA LYS A 71 -13.57 17.10 -0.24
C LYS A 71 -12.40 16.31 -0.85
N GLN A 72 -12.68 15.28 -1.65
CA GLN A 72 -11.63 14.58 -2.42
C GLN A 72 -11.03 15.50 -3.48
N LEU A 73 -11.86 16.27 -4.19
CA LEU A 73 -11.37 17.26 -5.17
C LEU A 73 -10.50 18.32 -4.51
N GLU A 74 -10.90 18.84 -3.35
CA GLU A 74 -10.09 19.75 -2.54
C GLU A 74 -8.73 19.11 -2.21
N HIS A 75 -8.71 17.93 -1.59
CA HIS A 75 -7.49 17.24 -1.23
C HIS A 75 -6.61 16.93 -2.44
N LEU A 76 -7.21 16.56 -3.57
CA LEU A 76 -6.49 16.31 -4.81
C LEU A 76 -5.75 17.57 -5.25
N PHE A 77 -6.42 18.73 -5.32
CA PHE A 77 -5.75 19.98 -5.67
C PHE A 77 -4.65 20.37 -4.69
N LEU A 78 -4.86 20.13 -3.39
CA LEU A 78 -3.85 20.40 -2.35
C LEU A 78 -2.55 19.62 -2.54
N LEU A 79 -2.55 18.46 -3.20
CA LEU A 79 -1.33 17.65 -3.41
C LEU A 79 -0.22 18.42 -4.13
N LYS A 80 -0.58 19.42 -4.96
CA LYS A 80 0.37 20.27 -5.68
C LYS A 80 1.06 21.31 -4.81
N GLU A 81 0.50 21.63 -3.64
CA GLU A 81 1.02 22.68 -2.77
C GLU A 81 2.25 22.21 -1.99
N SER A 82 3.27 23.06 -1.90
CA SER A 82 4.55 22.74 -1.24
C SER A 82 4.43 22.47 0.26
N ASN A 83 3.40 23.01 0.91
CA ASN A 83 3.09 22.82 2.33
C ASN A 83 2.07 21.67 2.59
N THR A 84 1.78 20.85 1.58
CA THR A 84 0.92 19.67 1.72
C THR A 84 1.74 18.40 1.91
N PHE A 85 1.29 17.55 2.82
CA PHE A 85 1.85 16.25 3.11
C PHE A 85 0.77 15.17 3.13
N THR A 86 1.18 13.90 3.08
CA THR A 86 0.26 12.77 3.15
C THR A 86 0.40 12.00 4.45
N ILE A 87 -0.69 11.35 4.85
CA ILE A 87 -0.70 10.26 5.83
C ILE A 87 -1.24 9.05 5.09
N THR A 88 -0.52 7.93 5.15
CA THR A 88 -0.80 6.79 4.28
C THR A 88 -1.06 5.54 5.08
N THR A 89 -2.04 4.77 4.65
CA THR A 89 -2.16 3.35 4.97
C THR A 89 -2.21 2.57 3.66
N GLY A 90 -1.89 1.28 3.68
CA GLY A 90 -2.17 0.39 2.57
C GLY A 90 -2.88 -0.89 3.01
N HIS A 91 -3.48 -1.59 2.05
CA HIS A 91 -3.96 -2.96 2.24
C HIS A 91 -4.11 -3.66 0.89
N GLN A 92 -4.08 -4.99 0.93
CA GLN A 92 -4.54 -5.86 -0.15
C GLN A 92 -6.02 -5.65 -0.50
N LEU A 93 -6.39 -6.08 -1.70
CA LEU A 93 -7.69 -5.87 -2.32
C LEU A 93 -8.73 -6.94 -1.92
N ASN A 94 -8.88 -7.21 -0.62
CA ASN A 94 -9.75 -8.27 -0.12
C ASN A 94 -11.22 -8.11 -0.55
N LEU A 95 -11.85 -9.23 -0.89
CA LEU A 95 -13.27 -9.32 -1.18
C LEU A 95 -14.10 -8.62 -0.09
N PHE A 96 -14.99 -7.72 -0.50
CA PHE A 96 -15.85 -6.93 0.40
C PHE A 96 -15.11 -6.12 1.47
N THR A 97 -13.90 -5.65 1.16
CA THR A 97 -12.97 -4.96 2.10
C THR A 97 -12.36 -5.87 3.18
N GLY A 98 -12.70 -7.16 3.17
CA GLY A 98 -12.09 -8.18 4.03
C GLY A 98 -12.25 -7.90 5.53
N PRO A 99 -11.17 -7.97 6.33
CA PRO A 99 -11.25 -7.87 7.78
C PRO A 99 -11.51 -6.44 8.25
N VAL A 100 -12.18 -6.29 9.39
CA VAL A 100 -12.57 -4.98 9.95
C VAL A 100 -11.40 -4.00 10.16
N PHE A 101 -10.18 -4.50 10.34
CA PHE A 101 -9.02 -3.63 10.50
C PHE A 101 -8.65 -2.87 9.22
N PHE A 102 -9.08 -3.32 8.04
CA PHE A 102 -9.03 -2.55 6.79
C PHE A 102 -9.67 -1.16 6.99
N ILE A 103 -10.88 -1.16 7.55
CA ILE A 103 -11.65 0.05 7.87
C ILE A 103 -10.95 0.88 8.95
N TYR A 104 -10.47 0.24 10.02
CA TYR A 104 -9.83 0.97 11.11
C TYR A 104 -8.51 1.64 10.70
N LYS A 105 -7.70 1.02 9.85
CA LYS A 105 -6.47 1.64 9.34
C LYS A 105 -6.78 2.91 8.54
N ILE A 106 -7.83 2.88 7.70
CA ILE A 106 -8.28 4.05 6.93
C ILE A 106 -8.81 5.15 7.86
N LEU A 107 -9.67 4.80 8.81
CA LEU A 107 -10.20 5.77 9.78
C LEU A 107 -9.09 6.43 10.61
N GLN A 108 -8.10 5.65 11.07
CA GLN A 108 -6.95 6.16 11.79
C GLN A 108 -6.10 7.10 10.91
N THR A 109 -5.95 6.78 9.63
CA THR A 109 -5.25 7.64 8.65
C THR A 109 -5.95 8.99 8.49
N ILE A 110 -7.27 8.97 8.30
CA ILE A 110 -8.11 10.18 8.22
C ILE A 110 -8.00 11.00 9.52
N LYS A 111 -8.15 10.35 10.68
CA LYS A 111 -8.09 11.03 11.98
C LYS A 111 -6.72 11.62 12.27
N THR A 112 -5.66 10.95 11.83
CA THR A 112 -4.29 11.47 11.95
C THR A 112 -4.10 12.73 11.10
N ALA A 113 -4.62 12.74 9.87
CA ALA A 113 -4.58 13.94 9.03
C ALA A 113 -5.36 15.12 9.65
N GLU A 114 -6.56 14.88 10.17
CA GLU A 114 -7.37 15.89 10.90
C GLU A 114 -6.65 16.43 12.14
N PHE A 115 -6.03 15.53 12.92
CA PHE A 115 -5.26 15.87 14.10
C PHE A 115 -4.06 16.76 13.76
N LEU A 116 -3.30 16.39 12.73
CA LEU A 116 -2.15 17.19 12.29
C LEU A 116 -2.58 18.55 11.73
N LYS A 117 -3.68 18.63 10.97
CA LYS A 117 -4.21 19.91 10.48
C LYS A 117 -4.56 20.86 11.62
N SER A 118 -5.11 20.33 12.71
CA SER A 118 -5.47 21.11 13.90
C SER A 118 -4.24 21.64 14.65
N ASN A 119 -3.15 20.88 14.68
CA ASN A 119 -1.91 21.26 15.37
C ASN A 119 -0.95 22.09 14.50
N PHE A 120 -1.04 21.95 13.17
CA PHE A 120 -0.18 22.63 12.19
C PHE A 120 -1.04 23.33 11.12
N PRO A 121 -1.76 24.41 11.46
CA PRO A 121 -2.78 25.02 10.59
C PRO A 121 -2.24 25.56 9.26
N ASN A 122 -0.96 25.94 9.22
CA ASN A 122 -0.26 26.46 8.03
C ASN A 122 0.16 25.37 7.03
N HIS A 123 -0.07 24.09 7.34
CA HIS A 123 0.22 22.95 6.46
C HIS A 123 -1.07 22.20 6.14
N ASN A 124 -1.04 21.36 5.11
CA ASN A 124 -2.16 20.51 4.72
C ASN A 124 -1.77 19.05 4.84
N PHE A 125 -2.75 18.20 5.17
CA PHE A 125 -2.54 16.77 5.40
C PHE A 125 -3.61 15.99 4.66
N VAL A 126 -3.20 15.22 3.66
CA VAL A 126 -4.11 14.46 2.81
C VAL A 126 -4.04 12.98 3.19
N PRO A 127 -5.16 12.35 3.61
CA PRO A 127 -5.20 10.93 3.88
C PRO A 127 -5.20 10.14 2.55
N ILE A 128 -4.30 9.17 2.45
CA ILE A 128 -4.10 8.32 1.28
C ILE A 128 -4.31 6.84 1.65
N PHE A 129 -5.07 6.14 0.82
CA PHE A 129 -5.15 4.69 0.82
C PHE A 129 -4.35 4.12 -0.35
N TRP A 130 -3.23 3.44 -0.04
CA TRP A 130 -2.40 2.72 -0.99
C TRP A 130 -3.01 1.35 -1.31
N MET A 131 -3.39 1.16 -2.56
CA MET A 131 -3.93 -0.10 -3.06
C MET A 131 -2.77 -1.05 -3.38
N ALA A 132 -2.68 -2.20 -2.68
CA ALA A 132 -1.65 -3.21 -2.96
C ALA A 132 -2.03 -4.08 -4.17
N THR A 133 -2.12 -3.45 -5.34
CA THR A 133 -2.53 -4.05 -6.62
C THR A 133 -1.48 -5.01 -7.18
N GLU A 134 -0.20 -4.71 -6.95
CA GLU A 134 0.96 -5.51 -7.41
C GLU A 134 1.20 -6.80 -6.62
N ASP A 135 0.38 -7.10 -5.61
CA ASP A 135 0.49 -8.39 -4.94
C ASP A 135 0.07 -9.52 -5.90
N HIS A 136 0.45 -10.75 -5.58
CA HIS A 136 0.18 -11.95 -6.37
C HIS A 136 -0.64 -12.99 -5.59
N ASP A 137 -0.82 -12.78 -4.29
CA ASP A 137 -1.53 -13.70 -3.40
C ASP A 137 -3.06 -13.51 -3.56
N PHE A 138 -3.61 -14.09 -4.63
CA PHE A 138 -5.04 -14.04 -4.88
C PHE A 138 -5.83 -14.82 -3.81
N GLU A 139 -5.30 -15.94 -3.33
CA GLU A 139 -5.94 -16.79 -2.32
C GLU A 139 -6.16 -16.06 -0.98
N GLU A 140 -5.30 -15.09 -0.64
CA GLU A 140 -5.51 -14.26 0.55
C GLU A 140 -6.69 -13.26 0.39
N ILE A 141 -7.03 -12.86 -0.84
CA ILE A 141 -8.00 -11.79 -1.10
C ILE A 141 -9.32 -12.27 -1.69
N ASP A 142 -9.39 -13.51 -2.18
CA ASP A 142 -10.52 -14.03 -2.95
C ASP A 142 -11.77 -14.35 -2.12
N HIS A 143 -11.69 -14.25 -0.79
CA HIS A 143 -12.77 -14.69 0.07
C HIS A 143 -13.16 -13.71 1.18
N PHE A 144 -14.39 -13.88 1.64
CA PHE A 144 -14.96 -13.16 2.78
C PHE A 144 -15.86 -14.11 3.56
N LYS A 145 -15.92 -13.97 4.89
CA LYS A 145 -16.79 -14.81 5.72
C LYS A 145 -17.62 -14.00 6.69
N THR A 146 -18.88 -14.37 6.82
CA THR A 146 -19.72 -13.99 7.96
C THR A 146 -19.71 -15.12 8.99
N ARG A 147 -20.58 -15.03 9.99
CA ARG A 147 -20.79 -16.14 10.93
C ARG A 147 -21.42 -17.36 10.25
N GLU A 148 -22.23 -17.14 9.22
CA GLU A 148 -23.08 -18.18 8.62
C GLU A 148 -22.69 -18.54 7.18
N HIS A 149 -21.95 -17.67 6.48
CA HIS A 149 -21.62 -17.84 5.07
C HIS A 149 -20.13 -17.63 4.77
N TYR A 150 -19.69 -18.27 3.69
CA TYR A 150 -18.38 -18.08 3.07
C TYR A 150 -18.60 -17.68 1.61
N TYR A 151 -17.96 -16.59 1.22
CA TYR A 151 -18.01 -15.99 -0.10
C TYR A 151 -16.65 -16.12 -0.74
N GLU A 152 -16.63 -16.46 -2.02
CA GLU A 152 -15.40 -16.62 -2.79
C GLU A 152 -15.61 -16.09 -4.20
N ILE A 153 -14.64 -15.33 -4.70
CA ILE A 153 -14.60 -14.89 -6.09
C ILE A 153 -13.57 -15.71 -6.86
N LYS A 154 -13.94 -16.13 -8.07
CA LYS A 154 -13.01 -16.81 -8.98
C LYS A 154 -12.28 -15.81 -9.85
N GLY A 155 -10.99 -16.04 -10.08
CA GLY A 155 -10.13 -15.23 -10.93
C GLY A 155 -8.92 -16.01 -11.42
N ASN A 156 -8.27 -15.51 -12.47
CA ASN A 156 -7.00 -16.08 -12.93
C ASN A 156 -5.86 -15.54 -12.04
N ALA A 157 -5.27 -16.41 -11.23
CA ALA A 157 -4.14 -16.07 -10.36
C ALA A 157 -2.80 -16.13 -11.14
N GLY A 158 -1.76 -15.50 -10.57
CA GLY A 158 -0.37 -15.58 -11.05
C GLY A 158 0.25 -14.23 -11.45
N GLY A 159 -0.57 -13.29 -11.92
CA GLY A 159 -0.21 -11.89 -12.18
C GLY A 159 -0.43 -10.98 -10.98
N ASP A 160 -0.46 -9.67 -11.24
CA ASP A 160 -0.88 -8.71 -10.22
C ASP A 160 -2.38 -8.85 -9.92
N VAL A 161 -2.74 -8.87 -8.64
CA VAL A 161 -4.13 -9.05 -8.21
C VAL A 161 -5.04 -7.90 -8.63
N GLY A 162 -4.46 -6.71 -8.85
CA GLY A 162 -5.20 -5.51 -9.23
C GLY A 162 -5.91 -5.62 -10.58
N ASN A 163 -5.29 -6.29 -11.55
CA ASN A 163 -5.78 -6.45 -12.91
C ASN A 163 -6.68 -7.67 -13.12
N ILE A 164 -6.89 -8.51 -12.09
CA ILE A 164 -7.78 -9.66 -12.20
C ILE A 164 -9.21 -9.17 -12.52
N GLU A 165 -9.73 -9.58 -13.67
CA GLU A 165 -11.08 -9.24 -14.12
C GLU A 165 -12.14 -10.04 -13.34
N ILE A 166 -13.25 -9.37 -13.01
CA ILE A 166 -14.42 -9.98 -12.39
C ILE A 166 -15.20 -10.75 -13.45
N GLY A 167 -15.20 -12.08 -13.36
CA GLY A 167 -15.89 -12.97 -14.31
C GLY A 167 -17.26 -13.44 -13.84
N ASP A 168 -17.32 -14.10 -12.68
CA ASP A 168 -18.53 -14.77 -12.16
C ASP A 168 -19.11 -14.02 -10.94
N PRO A 169 -20.31 -13.42 -11.06
CA PRO A 169 -20.97 -12.73 -9.96
C PRO A 169 -21.76 -13.67 -9.02
N TYR A 170 -21.60 -15.00 -9.08
CA TYR A 170 -22.37 -15.94 -8.25
C TYR A 170 -22.35 -15.59 -6.76
N PHE A 171 -21.18 -15.22 -6.22
CA PHE A 171 -21.03 -14.82 -4.81
C PHE A 171 -21.89 -13.61 -4.43
N ILE A 172 -22.27 -12.75 -5.39
CA ILE A 172 -23.17 -11.61 -5.17
C ILE A 172 -24.61 -12.09 -4.91
N GLN A 173 -25.03 -13.19 -5.54
CA GLN A 173 -26.37 -13.75 -5.33
C GLN A 173 -26.52 -14.32 -3.91
N GLU A 174 -25.50 -15.01 -3.42
CA GLU A 174 -25.46 -15.49 -2.03
C GLU A 174 -25.44 -14.30 -1.06
N PHE A 175 -24.69 -13.24 -1.39
CA PHE A 175 -24.62 -12.05 -0.55
C PHE A 175 -26.00 -11.37 -0.45
N GLU A 176 -26.71 -11.27 -1.57
CA GLU A 176 -28.07 -10.73 -1.60
C GLU A 176 -29.04 -11.55 -0.74
N LYS A 177 -28.94 -12.88 -0.74
CA LYS A 177 -29.80 -13.74 0.09
C LYS A 177 -29.60 -13.49 1.58
N GLU A 178 -28.35 -13.35 2.03
CA GLU A 178 -28.03 -13.09 3.44
C GLU A 178 -28.41 -11.67 3.87
N PHE A 179 -28.13 -10.66 3.03
CA PHE A 179 -28.19 -9.26 3.46
C PHE A 179 -29.50 -8.53 3.15
N LYS A 180 -30.38 -9.04 2.27
CA LYS A 180 -31.58 -8.31 1.78
C LYS A 180 -32.52 -7.77 2.89
N ASP A 181 -32.64 -8.50 4.01
CA ASP A 181 -33.58 -8.18 5.08
C ASP A 181 -32.91 -7.36 6.22
N ASN A 182 -31.64 -6.98 6.07
CA ASN A 182 -30.94 -6.10 7.01
C ASN A 182 -31.29 -4.63 6.79
N LEU A 183 -31.17 -3.82 7.85
CA LEU A 183 -31.50 -2.38 7.84
C LEU A 183 -30.85 -1.60 6.68
N TYR A 184 -29.60 -1.91 6.36
CA TYR A 184 -28.83 -1.29 5.26
C TYR A 184 -28.60 -2.27 4.08
N GLY A 185 -29.34 -3.38 4.05
CA GLY A 185 -29.12 -4.48 3.11
C GLY A 185 -29.19 -4.06 1.65
N THR A 186 -30.25 -3.33 1.28
CA THR A 186 -30.45 -2.87 -0.10
C THR A 186 -29.30 -2.01 -0.60
N GLU A 187 -28.81 -1.08 0.21
CA GLU A 187 -27.69 -0.19 -0.14
C GLU A 187 -26.40 -1.00 -0.36
N LEU A 188 -26.06 -1.87 0.60
CA LEU A 188 -24.89 -2.74 0.50
C LEU A 188 -24.94 -3.63 -0.75
N ILE A 189 -26.09 -4.25 -1.04
CA ILE A 189 -26.26 -5.10 -2.23
C ILE A 189 -26.04 -4.28 -3.51
N LEU A 190 -26.56 -3.06 -3.60
CA LEU A 190 -26.36 -2.19 -4.76
C LEU A 190 -24.88 -1.81 -4.93
N TRP A 191 -24.18 -1.54 -3.83
CA TRP A 191 -22.74 -1.28 -3.87
C TRP A 191 -21.96 -2.48 -4.36
N ILE A 192 -22.22 -3.68 -3.82
CA ILE A 192 -21.55 -4.91 -4.24
C ILE A 192 -21.82 -5.23 -5.72
N LYS A 193 -23.07 -5.12 -6.18
CA LYS A 193 -23.44 -5.33 -7.59
C LYS A 193 -22.70 -4.36 -8.53
N LYS A 194 -22.46 -3.12 -8.10
CA LYS A 194 -21.73 -2.12 -8.89
C LYS A 194 -20.21 -2.33 -8.85
N ALA A 195 -19.66 -2.62 -7.69
CA ALA A 195 -18.23 -2.87 -7.48
C ALA A 195 -17.76 -4.06 -8.32
N TYR A 196 -18.45 -5.18 -8.18
CA TYR A 196 -18.10 -6.46 -8.78
C TYR A 196 -18.93 -6.76 -10.04
N LYS A 197 -19.23 -5.72 -10.82
CA LYS A 197 -19.85 -5.90 -12.13
C LYS A 197 -18.87 -6.67 -13.03
N THR A 198 -19.37 -7.66 -13.77
CA THR A 198 -18.57 -8.42 -14.75
C THR A 198 -17.82 -7.48 -15.69
N GLY A 199 -16.53 -7.74 -15.88
CA GLY A 199 -15.60 -6.95 -16.70
C GLY A 199 -14.91 -5.79 -15.98
N ASN A 200 -15.29 -5.47 -14.73
CA ASN A 200 -14.44 -4.63 -13.89
C ASN A 200 -13.16 -5.38 -13.48
N SER A 201 -12.12 -4.66 -13.08
CA SER A 201 -10.98 -5.24 -12.37
C SER A 201 -11.19 -5.22 -10.84
N HIS A 202 -10.40 -6.02 -10.11
CA HIS A 202 -10.36 -5.96 -8.64
C HIS A 202 -10.01 -4.56 -8.13
N THR A 203 -9.09 -3.88 -8.81
CA THR A 203 -8.74 -2.48 -8.49
C THR A 203 -9.98 -1.58 -8.59
N GLN A 204 -10.76 -1.67 -9.66
CA GLN A 204 -11.98 -0.88 -9.81
C GLN A 204 -13.02 -1.22 -8.74
N ALA A 205 -13.19 -2.50 -8.42
CA ALA A 205 -14.14 -2.95 -7.41
C ALA A 205 -13.81 -2.38 -6.02
N ILE A 206 -12.57 -2.53 -5.57
CA ILE A 206 -12.15 -2.05 -4.24
C ILE A 206 -12.10 -0.53 -4.17
N ARG A 207 -11.62 0.16 -5.22
CA ARG A 207 -11.63 1.62 -5.27
C ARG A 207 -13.03 2.17 -5.11
N TYR A 208 -14.00 1.61 -5.83
CA TYR A 208 -15.40 1.98 -5.71
C TYR A 208 -15.92 1.81 -4.27
N LEU A 209 -15.67 0.68 -3.63
CA LEU A 209 -16.11 0.43 -2.25
C LEU A 209 -15.46 1.39 -1.24
N VAL A 210 -14.16 1.65 -1.39
CA VAL A 210 -13.43 2.62 -0.56
C VAL A 210 -14.03 4.03 -0.75
N ASN A 211 -14.38 4.40 -1.98
CA ASN A 211 -15.03 5.69 -2.24
C ASN A 211 -16.45 5.78 -1.66
N GLN A 212 -17.24 4.70 -1.69
CA GLN A 212 -18.55 4.69 -1.01
C GLN A 212 -18.41 4.92 0.50
N LEU A 213 -17.39 4.32 1.12
CA LEU A 213 -17.19 4.39 2.56
C LEU A 213 -16.54 5.70 3.03
N PHE A 214 -15.62 6.27 2.25
CA PHE A 214 -14.71 7.30 2.77
C PHE A 214 -14.58 8.58 1.93
N SER A 215 -15.23 8.68 0.78
CA SER A 215 -15.13 9.87 -0.08
C SER A 215 -15.56 11.15 0.65
N GLY A 216 -16.56 11.08 1.53
CA GLY A 216 -17.01 12.22 2.35
C GLY A 216 -15.94 12.77 3.30
N TYR A 217 -14.93 11.98 3.64
CA TYR A 217 -13.80 12.40 4.47
C TYR A 217 -12.61 12.93 3.65
N GLY A 218 -12.69 12.89 2.31
CA GLY A 218 -11.62 13.32 1.42
C GLY A 218 -10.50 12.29 1.26
N LEU A 219 -10.70 11.03 1.63
CA LEU A 219 -9.70 9.98 1.39
C LEU A 219 -9.44 9.86 -0.11
N LEU A 220 -8.17 9.86 -0.51
CA LEU A 220 -7.78 9.57 -1.89
C LEU A 220 -7.18 8.16 -1.96
N THR A 221 -7.56 7.39 -2.97
CA THR A 221 -6.93 6.11 -3.29
C THR A 221 -5.82 6.30 -4.30
N ILE A 222 -4.73 5.57 -4.14
CA ILE A 222 -3.64 5.51 -5.12
C ILE A 222 -3.27 4.06 -5.38
N ASP A 223 -3.16 3.71 -6.66
CA ASP A 223 -2.54 2.47 -7.11
C ASP A 223 -1.07 2.77 -7.47
N GLY A 224 -0.16 2.06 -6.81
CA GLY A 224 1.28 2.23 -6.98
C GLY A 224 1.84 1.61 -8.25
N ASN A 225 1.08 0.77 -8.95
CA ASN A 225 1.48 0.10 -10.19
C ASN A 225 1.35 1.03 -11.40
N GLU A 226 1.94 2.23 -11.31
CA GLU A 226 1.83 3.25 -12.35
C GLU A 226 3.16 3.65 -12.91
N LYS A 227 3.24 3.69 -14.24
CA LYS A 227 4.44 4.09 -14.97
C LYS A 227 4.97 5.45 -14.52
N GLN A 228 4.08 6.43 -14.30
CA GLN A 228 4.47 7.78 -13.90
C GLN A 228 5.12 7.82 -12.51
N LEU A 229 4.63 7.01 -11.57
CA LEU A 229 5.22 6.91 -10.22
C LEU A 229 6.52 6.11 -10.24
N LYS A 230 6.54 4.95 -10.93
CA LYS A 230 7.73 4.09 -11.06
C LYS A 230 8.88 4.81 -11.76
N SER A 231 8.57 5.69 -12.71
CA SER A 231 9.56 6.54 -13.38
C SER A 231 10.36 7.43 -12.42
N GLN A 232 9.78 7.85 -11.29
CA GLN A 232 10.45 8.68 -10.29
C GLN A 232 11.46 7.91 -9.44
N VAL A 233 11.42 6.57 -9.46
CA VAL A 233 12.27 5.70 -8.63
C VAL A 233 13.15 4.76 -9.44
N LYS A 234 13.28 4.99 -10.76
CA LYS A 234 14.16 4.20 -11.62
C LYS A 234 15.59 4.09 -11.09
N GLU A 235 16.13 5.16 -10.51
CA GLU A 235 17.47 5.12 -9.91
C GLU A 235 17.56 4.21 -8.68
N ILE A 236 16.48 4.09 -7.90
CA ILE A 236 16.41 3.15 -6.77
C ILE A 236 16.38 1.73 -7.31
N PHE A 237 15.54 1.45 -8.31
CA PHE A 237 15.44 0.13 -8.92
C PHE A 237 16.71 -0.28 -9.66
N ARG A 238 17.36 0.67 -10.35
CA ARG A 238 18.65 0.49 -11.00
C ARG A 238 19.72 0.06 -10.01
N LYS A 239 19.81 0.73 -8.85
CA LYS A 239 20.75 0.36 -7.79
C LYS A 239 20.47 -1.02 -7.21
N GLU A 240 19.19 -1.35 -7.02
CA GLU A 240 18.77 -2.67 -6.53
C GLU A 240 19.12 -3.80 -7.52
N LEU A 241 19.01 -3.56 -8.83
CA LEU A 241 19.42 -4.55 -9.84
C LEU A 241 20.94 -4.73 -9.88
N LEU A 242 21.70 -3.65 -9.72
CA LEU A 242 23.16 -3.64 -9.89
C LEU A 242 23.95 -4.00 -8.62
N SER A 243 23.33 -3.94 -7.45
CA SER A 243 24.00 -4.14 -6.17
C SER A 243 23.10 -4.78 -5.13
N ASP A 244 23.70 -5.57 -4.24
CA ASP A 244 23.07 -6.18 -3.07
C ASP A 244 23.06 -5.22 -1.86
N GLN A 245 23.06 -3.90 -2.09
CA GLN A 245 23.20 -2.90 -1.03
C GLN A 245 22.11 -3.06 0.05
N LEU A 246 20.84 -3.23 -0.34
CA LEU A 246 19.73 -3.40 0.61
C LEU A 246 19.91 -4.68 1.45
N TYR A 247 20.33 -5.78 0.82
CA TYR A 247 20.62 -7.03 1.51
C TYR A 247 21.72 -6.85 2.56
N ARG A 248 22.84 -6.21 2.22
CA ARG A 248 23.96 -5.99 3.15
C ARG A 248 23.64 -5.00 4.25
N THR A 249 23.01 -3.88 3.91
CA THR A 249 22.74 -2.78 4.87
C THR A 249 21.69 -3.14 5.92
N THR A 250 20.89 -4.19 5.67
CA THR A 250 19.89 -4.69 6.61
C THR A 250 20.37 -5.89 7.44
N GLU A 251 21.58 -6.40 7.20
CA GLU A 251 22.12 -7.59 7.88
C GLU A 251 22.15 -7.41 9.41
N SER A 252 22.76 -6.32 9.89
CA SER A 252 22.85 -6.03 11.33
C SER A 252 21.49 -5.86 11.99
N GLN A 253 20.53 -5.24 11.27
CA GLN A 253 19.16 -5.07 11.76
C GLN A 253 18.45 -6.42 11.87
N ARG A 254 18.60 -7.31 10.88
CA ARG A 254 18.05 -8.67 10.94
C ARG A 254 18.65 -9.47 12.09
N GLU A 255 19.95 -9.41 12.29
CA GLU A 255 20.64 -10.10 13.39
C GLU A 255 20.15 -9.59 14.75
N PHE A 256 19.97 -8.27 14.89
CA PHE A 256 19.39 -7.65 16.09
C PHE A 256 17.96 -8.16 16.34
N LEU A 257 17.10 -8.13 15.32
CA LEU A 257 15.70 -8.58 15.43
C LEU A 257 15.59 -10.08 15.76
N GLU A 258 16.41 -10.92 15.14
CA GLU A 258 16.44 -12.36 15.42
C GLU A 258 16.93 -12.64 16.85
N LYS A 259 17.96 -11.92 17.31
CA LYS A 259 18.54 -12.12 18.63
C LYS A 259 17.62 -11.63 19.76
N GLU A 260 17.10 -10.41 19.65
CA GLU A 260 16.35 -9.76 20.73
C GLU A 260 14.85 -10.07 20.69
N TYR A 261 14.30 -10.39 19.51
CA TYR A 261 12.86 -10.61 19.31
C TYR A 261 12.50 -11.97 18.70
N HIS A 262 13.49 -12.80 18.34
CA HIS A 262 13.30 -14.16 17.79
C HIS A 262 12.43 -14.22 16.54
N LYS A 263 12.34 -13.09 15.81
CA LYS A 263 11.50 -13.00 14.63
C LYS A 263 11.96 -11.87 13.72
N VAL A 264 12.34 -12.24 12.50
CA VAL A 264 12.47 -11.33 11.36
C VAL A 264 11.22 -11.45 10.49
N GLN A 265 10.48 -10.35 10.30
CA GLN A 265 9.17 -10.38 9.62
C GLN A 265 9.31 -10.54 8.09
N VAL A 266 10.36 -10.01 7.48
CA VAL A 266 10.65 -10.11 6.05
C VAL A 266 12.14 -10.34 5.83
N ASN A 267 12.50 -11.17 4.85
CA ASN A 267 13.88 -11.44 4.51
C ASN A 267 14.24 -10.78 3.18
N PRO A 268 15.13 -9.76 3.18
CA PRO A 268 15.69 -9.21 1.96
C PRO A 268 16.40 -10.28 1.14
N ARG A 269 16.34 -10.14 -0.18
CA ARG A 269 17.07 -10.95 -1.16
C ARG A 269 18.19 -10.13 -1.78
N GLU A 270 19.03 -10.75 -2.59
CA GLU A 270 20.03 -10.03 -3.39
C GLU A 270 19.37 -9.05 -4.37
N ILE A 271 18.22 -9.42 -4.95
CA ILE A 271 17.37 -8.54 -5.75
C ILE A 271 15.96 -8.53 -5.15
N ASN A 272 15.53 -7.36 -4.66
CA ASN A 272 14.23 -7.15 -4.00
C ASN A 272 13.13 -6.66 -4.96
N LEU A 273 13.30 -6.92 -6.26
CA LEU A 273 12.36 -6.63 -7.34
C LEU A 273 11.82 -7.92 -7.95
N PHE A 274 10.56 -7.87 -8.34
CA PHE A 274 9.91 -8.81 -9.23
C PHE A 274 9.74 -8.16 -10.62
N TYR A 275 9.64 -8.99 -11.64
CA TYR A 275 9.26 -8.58 -12.98
C TYR A 275 7.80 -8.95 -13.24
N LEU A 276 7.01 -7.97 -13.67
CA LEU A 276 5.60 -8.09 -14.02
C LEU A 276 5.46 -8.30 -15.54
N SER A 277 4.86 -9.42 -15.89
CA SER A 277 4.46 -9.77 -17.26
C SER A 277 3.00 -10.25 -17.22
N GLU A 278 2.70 -11.43 -17.77
CA GLU A 278 1.44 -12.12 -17.47
C GLU A 278 1.40 -12.61 -16.01
N THR A 279 2.59 -12.87 -15.45
CA THR A 279 2.80 -13.29 -14.06
C THR A 279 3.77 -12.35 -13.34
N ARG A 280 3.78 -12.42 -12.00
CA ARG A 280 4.74 -11.69 -11.15
C ARG A 280 5.86 -12.61 -10.70
N ASN A 281 7.02 -12.52 -11.35
CA ASN A 281 8.11 -13.46 -11.16
C ASN A 281 9.34 -12.83 -10.51
N ARG A 282 10.10 -13.64 -9.78
CA ARG A 282 11.33 -13.18 -9.14
C ARG A 282 12.41 -12.93 -10.19
N ILE A 283 13.23 -11.92 -9.94
CA ILE A 283 14.44 -11.65 -10.70
C ILE A 283 15.62 -12.23 -9.91
N GLU A 284 16.44 -13.07 -10.53
CA GLU A 284 17.69 -13.58 -9.94
C GLU A 284 18.87 -13.37 -10.89
N LYS A 285 20.05 -13.04 -10.37
CA LYS A 285 21.27 -12.90 -11.17
C LYS A 285 22.05 -14.23 -11.16
N ILE A 286 21.97 -14.98 -12.24
CA ILE A 286 22.56 -16.32 -12.37
C ILE A 286 23.54 -16.32 -13.55
N ASN A 287 24.80 -16.68 -13.30
CA ASN A 287 25.87 -16.73 -14.31
C ASN A 287 26.08 -15.39 -15.07
N GLY A 288 25.81 -14.25 -14.41
CA GLY A 288 25.96 -12.91 -14.99
C GLY A 288 24.73 -12.38 -15.75
N GLU A 289 23.68 -13.19 -15.89
CA GLU A 289 22.41 -12.81 -16.53
C GLU A 289 21.30 -12.65 -15.48
N TYR A 290 20.35 -11.76 -15.73
CA TYR A 290 19.14 -11.61 -14.93
C TYR A 290 18.07 -12.55 -15.48
N GLN A 291 17.75 -13.59 -14.72
CA GLN A 291 16.73 -14.58 -15.07
C GLN A 291 15.42 -14.23 -14.38
N ILE A 292 14.34 -14.25 -15.15
CA ILE A 292 12.98 -14.14 -14.62
C ILE A 292 12.50 -15.55 -14.32
N LEU A 293 12.48 -15.92 -13.04
CA LEU A 293 12.17 -17.29 -12.63
C LEU A 293 10.81 -17.75 -13.13
N ASP A 294 10.69 -19.05 -13.40
CA ASP A 294 9.48 -19.69 -13.92
C ASP A 294 9.05 -19.21 -15.33
N THR A 295 9.96 -18.54 -16.05
CA THR A 295 9.76 -18.11 -17.44
C THR A 295 11.03 -18.35 -18.28
N ASP A 296 10.92 -18.20 -19.60
CA ASP A 296 12.07 -18.24 -20.51
C ASP A 296 12.79 -16.88 -20.64
N LEU A 297 12.31 -15.84 -19.96
CA LEU A 297 12.87 -14.49 -20.07
C LEU A 297 14.20 -14.38 -19.34
N LYS A 298 15.19 -13.84 -20.05
CA LYS A 298 16.52 -13.52 -19.54
C LYS A 298 16.97 -12.20 -20.13
N PHE A 299 17.74 -11.47 -19.33
CA PHE A 299 18.32 -10.20 -19.73
C PHE A 299 19.80 -10.17 -19.34
N SER A 300 20.63 -9.65 -20.23
CA SER A 300 21.92 -9.08 -19.85
C SER A 300 21.72 -7.85 -18.95
N GLU A 301 22.81 -7.34 -18.37
CA GLU A 301 22.75 -6.13 -17.55
C GLU A 301 22.32 -4.91 -18.36
N GLU A 302 22.83 -4.76 -19.58
CA GLU A 302 22.41 -3.69 -20.47
C GLU A 302 20.92 -3.81 -20.84
N GLU A 303 20.44 -5.01 -21.13
CA GLU A 303 19.05 -5.24 -21.53
C GLU A 303 18.07 -4.97 -20.39
N ILE A 304 18.33 -5.43 -19.15
CA ILE A 304 17.40 -5.18 -18.04
C ILE A 304 17.36 -3.71 -17.65
N LEU A 305 18.47 -2.98 -17.82
CA LEU A 305 18.52 -1.55 -17.56
C LEU A 305 17.78 -0.75 -18.63
N ILE A 306 17.85 -1.17 -19.90
CA ILE A 306 17.04 -0.60 -20.98
C ILE A 306 15.55 -0.90 -20.73
N GLU A 307 15.23 -2.11 -20.28
CA GLU A 307 13.86 -2.50 -19.92
C GLU A 307 13.33 -1.65 -18.77
N LEU A 308 14.12 -1.41 -17.71
CA LEU A 308 13.76 -0.52 -16.61
C LEU A 308 13.56 0.93 -17.06
N GLU A 309 14.39 1.41 -17.99
CA GLU A 309 14.29 2.77 -18.51
C GLU A 309 13.00 2.99 -19.31
N ASN A 310 12.63 2.02 -20.13
CA ASN A 310 11.49 2.09 -21.04
C ASN A 310 10.18 1.63 -20.40
N HIS A 311 10.24 0.67 -19.47
CA HIS A 311 9.11 -0.03 -18.86
C HIS A 311 9.23 -0.15 -17.33
N PRO A 312 9.38 0.96 -16.59
CA PRO A 312 9.52 0.91 -15.13
C PRO A 312 8.30 0.32 -14.42
N GLU A 313 7.12 0.36 -15.05
CA GLU A 313 5.90 -0.30 -14.58
C GLU A 313 6.04 -1.82 -14.44
N LYS A 314 6.96 -2.46 -15.18
CA LYS A 314 7.19 -3.90 -15.05
C LYS A 314 8.01 -4.29 -13.82
N PHE A 315 8.55 -3.33 -13.07
CA PHE A 315 9.40 -3.61 -11.91
C PHE A 315 8.61 -3.40 -10.61
N SER A 316 8.34 -4.51 -9.92
CA SER A 316 7.52 -4.53 -8.72
C SER A 316 8.35 -4.77 -7.46
N PRO A 317 8.41 -3.84 -6.50
CA PRO A 317 9.16 -4.03 -5.27
C PRO A 317 8.50 -5.09 -4.38
N ASN A 318 9.32 -5.89 -3.70
CA ASN A 318 8.85 -6.77 -2.64
C ASN A 318 8.50 -5.99 -1.35
N ALA A 319 8.08 -6.71 -0.30
CA ALA A 319 7.69 -6.10 0.97
C ALA A 319 8.80 -5.23 1.62
N VAL A 320 10.08 -5.51 1.36
CA VAL A 320 11.23 -4.74 1.89
C VAL A 320 11.45 -3.44 1.13
N LEU A 321 11.38 -3.47 -0.20
CA LEU A 321 11.65 -2.30 -1.04
C LEU A 321 10.42 -1.40 -1.22
N ARG A 322 9.20 -1.94 -1.05
CA ARG A 322 7.95 -1.20 -1.23
C ARG A 322 7.83 0.03 -0.32
N PRO A 323 8.19 0.00 0.98
CA PRO A 323 8.25 1.21 1.80
C PRO A 323 9.12 2.32 1.20
N ALA A 324 10.32 1.99 0.72
CA ALA A 324 11.20 2.97 0.09
C ALA A 324 10.60 3.55 -1.20
N TYR A 325 9.92 2.73 -2.00
CA TYR A 325 9.17 3.19 -3.17
C TYR A 325 8.06 4.17 -2.77
N GLN A 326 7.17 3.77 -1.85
CA GLN A 326 6.05 4.59 -1.37
C GLN A 326 6.55 5.93 -0.82
N GLU A 327 7.57 5.92 0.04
CA GLU A 327 8.13 7.14 0.64
C GLU A 327 8.83 8.05 -0.37
N SER A 328 9.26 7.52 -1.51
CA SER A 328 9.91 8.29 -2.57
C SER A 328 8.91 9.04 -3.47
N VAL A 329 7.68 8.54 -3.58
CA VAL A 329 6.64 9.10 -4.47
C VAL A 329 5.51 9.82 -3.74
N LEU A 330 5.48 9.77 -2.41
CA LEU A 330 4.54 10.52 -1.58
C LEU A 330 5.28 11.51 -0.66
N PRO A 331 4.76 12.73 -0.44
CA PRO A 331 5.21 13.61 0.65
C PRO A 331 4.66 13.10 2.00
N ASN A 332 4.84 11.81 2.28
CA ASN A 332 4.30 11.11 3.44
C ASN A 332 5.04 11.47 4.74
N LEU A 333 4.28 11.62 5.84
CA LEU A 333 4.82 11.85 7.19
C LEU A 333 4.66 10.65 8.11
N ALA A 334 3.66 9.81 7.86
CA ALA A 334 3.41 8.62 8.67
C ALA A 334 2.75 7.53 7.84
N TYR A 335 3.14 6.29 8.13
CA TYR A 335 2.47 5.10 7.66
C TYR A 335 1.65 4.49 8.81
N ILE A 336 0.35 4.28 8.59
CA ILE A 336 -0.52 3.60 9.54
C ILE A 336 -0.52 2.10 9.17
N GLY A 337 0.34 1.34 9.83
CA GLY A 337 0.48 -0.11 9.65
C GLY A 337 -0.14 -0.92 10.78
N GLY A 338 -0.51 -2.17 10.49
CA GLY A 338 -0.75 -3.19 11.51
C GLY A 338 0.55 -3.72 12.11
N ASN A 339 0.46 -4.63 13.07
CA ASN A 339 1.62 -5.15 13.80
C ASN A 339 2.71 -5.71 12.87
N ALA A 340 2.33 -6.58 11.91
CA ALA A 340 3.28 -7.14 10.96
C ALA A 340 3.97 -6.05 10.12
N GLU A 341 3.23 -5.02 9.74
CA GLU A 341 3.78 -3.92 8.95
C GLU A 341 4.75 -3.08 9.75
N ILE A 342 4.40 -2.69 10.98
CA ILE A 342 5.31 -1.96 11.85
C ILE A 342 6.62 -2.75 12.03
N MET A 343 6.53 -4.07 12.26
CA MET A 343 7.71 -4.92 12.48
C MET A 343 8.61 -5.09 11.26
N TYR A 344 8.10 -4.98 10.02
CA TYR A 344 8.97 -5.03 8.83
C TYR A 344 9.46 -3.66 8.37
N TRP A 345 8.82 -2.57 8.82
CA TRP A 345 9.29 -1.21 8.60
C TRP A 345 10.45 -0.83 9.54
N ILE A 346 10.47 -1.41 10.75
CA ILE A 346 11.61 -1.40 11.69
C ILE A 346 12.67 -2.39 11.21
#